data_AF-A0A9E1S227-F1
#
_entry.id   AF-A0A9E1S227-F1
#
_cell.length_a   1.000
_cell.length_b   1.000
_cell.length_c   1.000
_cell.angle_alpha   90.00
_cell.angle_beta   90.00
_cell.angle_gamma   90.00
#
_symmetry.space_group_name_H-M   'P 1'
#
loop_
_entity.id
_entity.type
_entity.pdbx_description
1 polymer ?
#
loop_
_entity_poly.entity_id
_entity_poly.type
_entity_poly.pdbx_seq_one_letter_code
_entity_poly.pdbx_strand_id
1 'polypeptide(L)'
;FTLYREFWRSRGAAQSYRVLNAIYSSNDALGVDHRFSMGVGLGRYFIQELGHELAVSAGIQGVQERKFSCNDTEIGVDADGEKIDCVEPEDGGLVDNAAEMFLSMQWHLYSFASRDMDISVVGNAYPSLSEWGDLRGDLNLMLSWELFPSFYWSINARSEFDSSAEQRGQLKIDTTDYTITTGITWSY
;
A
#
# COMPACT_ATOMS: atom_id res chain seq x y z
N PHE A 1 -2.17 10.55 -0.79
CA PHE A 1 -3.55 10.70 -1.34
C PHE A 1 -3.60 9.97 -2.66
N THR A 2 -4.43 8.93 -2.79
CA THR A 2 -4.52 8.11 -4.00
C THR A 2 -5.83 8.44 -4.69
N LEU A 3 -5.75 8.93 -5.93
CA LEU A 3 -6.92 9.37 -6.70
C LEU A 3 -7.19 8.31 -7.79
N TYR A 4 -8.24 7.50 -7.64
CA TYR A 4 -8.66 6.52 -8.63
C TYR A 4 -9.92 7.00 -9.36
N ARG A 5 -10.02 6.71 -10.67
CA ARG A 5 -11.20 7.04 -11.49
C ARG A 5 -11.57 5.86 -12.38
N GLU A 6 -12.80 5.38 -12.23
CA GLU A 6 -13.34 4.25 -12.99
C GLU A 6 -14.42 4.70 -13.99
N PHE A 7 -14.51 4.01 -15.13
CA PHE A 7 -15.55 4.21 -16.15
C PHE A 7 -16.35 2.92 -16.32
N TRP A 8 -17.66 2.99 -16.07
CA TRP A 8 -18.57 1.87 -16.23
C TRP A 8 -18.88 1.62 -17.71
N ARG A 9 -18.57 0.42 -18.24
CA ARG A 9 -19.15 -0.09 -19.49
C ARG A 9 -20.26 -1.09 -19.16
N SER A 10 -21.31 -1.08 -19.99
CA SER A 10 -22.53 -1.89 -19.84
C SER A 10 -22.28 -3.33 -19.38
N ARG A 11 -23.08 -3.78 -18.41
CA ARG A 11 -23.09 -5.14 -17.84
C ARG A 11 -23.27 -6.18 -18.94
N GLY A 12 -22.17 -6.77 -19.39
CA GLY A 12 -22.17 -7.84 -20.39
C GLY A 12 -20.79 -8.09 -20.97
N ALA A 13 -20.16 -9.18 -20.57
CA ALA A 13 -19.05 -9.86 -21.24
C ALA A 13 -17.61 -9.32 -21.10
N ALA A 14 -17.35 -8.16 -20.51
CA ALA A 14 -15.96 -7.77 -20.17
C ALA A 14 -15.92 -6.99 -18.85
N GLN A 15 -15.82 -7.71 -17.72
CA GLN A 15 -15.57 -7.13 -16.38
C GLN A 15 -14.13 -6.61 -16.22
N SER A 16 -13.53 -6.13 -17.30
CA SER A 16 -12.18 -5.56 -17.30
C SER A 16 -12.25 -4.04 -17.24
N TYR A 17 -11.41 -3.43 -16.42
CA TYR A 17 -11.29 -1.99 -16.28
C TYR A 17 -9.85 -1.54 -16.59
N ARG A 18 -9.66 -0.25 -16.80
CA ARG A 18 -8.34 0.36 -16.97
C ARG A 18 -7.94 1.02 -15.66
N VAL A 19 -6.68 0.89 -15.30
CA VAL A 19 -6.11 1.51 -14.11
C VAL A 19 -5.24 2.67 -14.54
N LEU A 20 -5.45 3.81 -13.91
CA LEU A 20 -4.53 4.93 -13.89
C LEU A 20 -4.25 5.19 -12.41
N ASN A 21 -3.00 5.05 -11.98
CA ASN A 21 -2.61 5.26 -10.60
C ASN A 21 -1.57 6.39 -10.50
N ALA A 22 -1.73 7.22 -9.48
CA ALA A 22 -0.74 8.21 -9.06
C ALA A 22 -0.70 8.17 -7.53
N ILE A 23 0.46 7.85 -6.98
CA ILE A 23 0.65 7.68 -5.54
C ILE A 23 1.79 8.59 -5.13
N TYR A 24 1.58 9.28 -4.02
CA TYR A 24 2.61 10.05 -3.34
C TYR A 24 2.70 9.53 -1.91
N SER A 25 3.92 9.21 -1.47
CA SER A 25 4.23 8.72 -0.14
C SER A 25 5.52 9.34 0.38
N SER A 26 5.59 9.55 1.68
CA SER A 26 6.78 9.87 2.45
C SER A 26 6.84 8.90 3.62
N ASN A 27 8.02 8.37 3.95
CA ASN A 27 8.20 7.44 5.06
C ASN A 27 9.59 7.66 5.67
N ASP A 28 9.61 8.30 6.83
CA ASP A 28 10.84 8.65 7.55
C ASP A 28 11.54 7.42 8.13
N ALA A 29 10.79 6.38 8.53
CA ALA A 29 11.34 5.12 9.06
C ALA A 29 12.11 4.34 7.97
N LEU A 30 11.64 4.42 6.72
CA LEU A 30 12.30 3.80 5.57
C LEU A 30 13.28 4.76 4.86
N GLY A 31 13.60 5.93 5.42
CA GLY A 31 14.55 6.89 4.85
C GLY A 31 14.09 7.57 3.55
N VAL A 32 12.79 7.57 3.28
CA VAL A 32 12.16 8.10 2.06
C VAL A 32 11.53 9.46 2.35
N ASP A 33 12.18 10.54 1.88
CA ASP A 33 11.68 11.91 1.97
C ASP A 33 10.42 12.06 1.09
N HIS A 34 10.58 11.79 -0.21
CA HIS A 34 9.48 11.91 -1.17
C HIS A 34 9.53 10.77 -2.18
N ARG A 35 8.42 10.04 -2.34
CA ARG A 35 8.25 9.04 -3.40
C ARG A 35 6.98 9.34 -4.18
N PHE A 36 7.13 9.54 -5.48
CA PHE A 36 6.04 9.70 -6.42
C PHE A 36 6.03 8.54 -7.39
N SER A 37 4.90 7.85 -7.52
CA SER A 37 4.69 6.84 -8.56
C SER A 37 3.51 7.17 -9.44
N MET A 38 3.65 6.88 -10.73
CA MET A 38 2.58 7.05 -11.70
C MET A 38 2.59 5.90 -12.70
N GLY A 39 1.42 5.31 -12.93
CA GLY A 39 1.32 4.11 -13.75
C GLY A 39 -0.01 3.95 -14.47
N VAL A 40 0.00 2.95 -15.35
CA VAL A 40 -1.14 2.53 -16.15
C VAL A 40 -1.23 1.02 -16.17
N GLY A 41 -2.46 0.51 -16.20
CA GLY A 41 -2.67 -0.93 -16.21
C GLY A 41 -4.08 -1.34 -16.58
N LEU A 42 -4.35 -2.62 -16.40
CA LEU A 42 -5.63 -3.26 -16.67
C LEU A 42 -6.01 -4.12 -15.47
N GLY A 43 -7.29 -4.07 -15.13
CA GLY A 43 -7.87 -4.88 -14.08
C GLY A 43 -9.05 -5.70 -14.57
N ARG A 44 -9.43 -6.68 -13.77
CA ARG A 44 -10.58 -7.53 -14.01
C ARG A 44 -11.25 -7.93 -12.70
N TYR A 45 -12.57 -7.88 -12.67
CA TYR A 45 -13.35 -8.56 -11.63
C TYR A 45 -13.43 -10.05 -11.95
N PHE A 46 -13.05 -10.87 -10.98
CA PHE A 46 -13.13 -12.32 -11.01
C PHE A 46 -14.43 -12.79 -10.33
N ILE A 47 -14.84 -12.10 -9.27
CA ILE A 47 -16.11 -12.31 -8.58
C ILE A 47 -16.77 -10.95 -8.46
N GLN A 48 -18.05 -10.87 -8.81
CA GLN A 48 -18.84 -9.65 -8.69
C GLN A 48 -20.29 -10.04 -8.40
N GLU A 49 -20.54 -10.41 -7.15
CA GLU A 49 -21.85 -10.77 -6.63
C GLU A 49 -22.27 -9.78 -5.53
N LEU A 50 -23.56 -9.72 -5.24
CA LEU A 50 -24.03 -8.99 -4.06
C LEU A 50 -23.47 -9.67 -2.81
N GLY A 51 -22.61 -8.98 -2.09
CA GLY A 51 -21.97 -9.47 -0.87
C GLY A 51 -20.54 -9.94 -1.07
N HIS A 52 -20.06 -10.04 -2.31
CA HIS A 52 -18.76 -10.65 -2.59
C HIS A 52 -18.16 -10.13 -3.89
N GLU A 53 -17.03 -9.43 -3.77
CA GLU A 53 -16.28 -8.89 -4.88
C GLU A 53 -14.81 -9.30 -4.79
N LEU A 54 -14.24 -9.70 -5.93
CA LEU A 54 -12.82 -9.95 -6.09
C LEU A 54 -12.38 -9.30 -7.40
N ALA A 55 -11.47 -8.33 -7.30
CA ALA A 55 -10.84 -7.69 -8.43
C ALA A 55 -9.32 -7.86 -8.35
N VAL A 56 -8.70 -8.11 -9.50
CA VAL A 56 -7.25 -8.11 -9.63
C VAL A 56 -6.86 -7.20 -10.78
N SER A 57 -5.84 -6.39 -10.59
CA SER A 57 -5.27 -5.55 -11.63
C SER A 57 -3.76 -5.60 -11.66
N ALA A 58 -3.21 -5.30 -12.82
CA ALA A 58 -1.79 -5.32 -13.08
C ALA A 58 -1.41 -4.23 -14.08
N GLY A 59 -0.20 -3.71 -13.96
CA GLY A 59 0.31 -2.72 -14.90
C GLY A 59 1.77 -2.38 -14.65
N ILE A 60 2.17 -1.27 -15.23
CA ILE A 60 3.53 -0.72 -15.10
C ILE A 60 3.43 0.71 -14.56
N GLN A 61 4.42 1.11 -13.78
CA GLN A 61 4.52 2.45 -13.23
C GLN A 61 5.98 2.92 -13.27
N GLY A 62 6.15 4.23 -13.46
CA GLY A 62 7.40 4.91 -13.17
C GLY A 62 7.36 5.42 -11.74
N VAL A 63 8.48 5.29 -11.03
CA VAL A 63 8.66 5.77 -9.66
C VAL A 63 9.85 6.71 -9.62
N GLN A 64 9.65 7.85 -8.98
CA GLN A 64 10.71 8.78 -8.63
C GLN A 64 10.77 8.86 -7.11
N GLU A 65 11.93 8.56 -6.55
CA GLU A 65 12.19 8.58 -5.11
C GLU A 65 13.28 9.57 -4.77
N ARG A 66 13.12 10.25 -3.64
CA ARG A 66 14.13 11.08 -3.01
C ARG A 66 14.40 10.57 -1.59
N LYS A 67 15.66 10.35 -1.26
CA LYS A 67 16.12 9.84 0.05
C LYS A 67 16.68 10.96 0.93
N PHE A 68 16.64 10.78 2.25
CA PHE A 68 17.28 11.70 3.20
C PHE A 68 18.81 11.60 3.14
N SER A 69 19.50 12.74 3.23
CA SER A 69 20.98 12.80 3.23
C SER A 69 21.55 12.86 4.64
N CYS A 70 22.53 12.03 4.97
CA CYS A 70 23.21 12.06 6.27
C CYS A 70 24.11 13.30 6.49
N ASN A 71 24.38 14.10 5.44
CA ASN A 71 25.22 15.30 5.54
C ASN A 71 24.47 16.55 6.03
N ASP A 72 23.15 16.47 6.22
CA ASP A 72 22.37 17.56 6.79
C ASP A 72 22.44 17.46 8.32
N THR A 73 23.35 18.23 8.93
CA THR A 73 23.75 18.15 10.35
C THR A 73 22.62 18.39 11.38
N GLU A 74 21.40 18.68 10.95
CA GLU A 74 20.20 18.82 11.80
C GLU A 74 19.26 17.60 11.77
N ILE A 75 19.46 16.62 10.86
CA ILE A 75 18.53 15.49 10.59
C ILE A 75 19.12 14.15 11.07
N GLY A 76 19.91 14.18 12.15
CA GLY A 76 20.53 12.96 12.72
C GLY A 76 19.67 12.22 13.74
N VAL A 77 18.54 12.80 14.11
CA VAL A 77 17.67 12.33 15.19
C VAL A 77 16.24 12.73 14.91
N ASP A 78 15.30 11.78 14.99
CA ASP A 78 13.88 12.08 14.92
C ASP A 78 13.39 12.82 16.19
N ALA A 79 12.10 13.19 16.23
CA ALA A 79 11.52 13.93 17.37
C ALA A 79 11.60 13.16 18.70
N ASP A 80 11.82 11.85 18.65
CA ASP A 80 11.89 10.93 19.79
C ASP A 80 13.33 10.54 20.17
N GLY A 81 14.33 10.97 19.39
CA GLY A 81 15.75 10.74 19.68
C GLY A 81 16.35 9.47 19.04
N GLU A 82 15.64 8.82 18.12
CA GLU A 82 16.10 7.68 17.33
C GLU A 82 16.82 8.15 16.05
N LYS A 83 17.78 7.34 15.56
CA LYS A 83 18.50 7.66 14.32
C LYS A 83 17.58 7.49 13.12
N ILE A 84 17.41 8.55 12.34
CA ILE A 84 16.72 8.49 11.04
C ILE A 84 17.56 7.66 10.07
N ASP A 85 16.94 6.75 9.32
CA ASP A 85 17.62 6.05 8.23
C ASP A 85 17.95 7.05 7.12
N CYS A 86 19.24 7.35 6.95
CA CYS A 86 19.73 8.31 5.98
C CYS A 86 20.74 7.63 5.07
N VAL A 87 20.83 8.08 3.81
CA VAL A 87 21.82 7.58 2.86
C VAL A 87 22.99 8.56 2.82
N GLU A 88 24.20 8.02 2.89
CA GLU A 88 25.43 8.76 2.60
C GLU A 88 25.78 8.52 1.12
N PRO A 89 25.42 9.44 0.20
CA PRO A 89 25.58 9.18 -1.22
C PRO A 89 27.06 9.27 -1.61
N GLU A 90 27.66 8.16 -2.06
CA GLU A 90 29.03 8.16 -2.61
C GLU A 90 29.14 8.98 -3.91
N ASP A 91 28.06 9.13 -4.68
CA ASP A 91 28.02 9.81 -5.99
C ASP A 91 27.02 10.98 -6.10
N GLY A 92 26.52 11.51 -4.97
CA GLY A 92 25.68 12.72 -4.95
C GLY A 92 24.25 12.58 -5.52
N GLY A 93 23.80 11.37 -5.86
CA GLY A 93 22.44 11.11 -6.31
C GLY A 93 21.47 10.86 -5.15
N LEU A 94 20.74 11.89 -4.72
CA LEU A 94 19.64 11.75 -3.74
C LEU A 94 18.29 11.40 -4.40
N VAL A 95 18.25 11.39 -5.74
CA VAL A 95 17.06 11.13 -6.53
C VAL A 95 17.29 9.85 -7.32
N ASP A 96 16.38 8.90 -7.14
CA ASP A 96 16.35 7.63 -7.83
C ASP A 96 15.10 7.53 -8.70
N ASN A 97 15.22 6.88 -9.86
CA ASN A 97 14.10 6.67 -10.77
C ASN A 97 14.05 5.20 -11.15
N ALA A 98 12.94 4.56 -10.84
CA ALA A 98 12.70 3.15 -11.10
C ALA A 98 11.51 2.94 -12.02
N ALA A 99 11.56 1.85 -12.78
CA ALA A 99 10.39 1.29 -13.42
C ALA A 99 9.93 0.10 -12.60
N GLU A 100 8.66 0.06 -12.21
CA GLU A 100 8.08 -1.03 -11.43
C GLU A 100 6.87 -1.60 -12.17
N MET A 101 6.59 -2.88 -11.98
CA MET A 101 5.23 -3.37 -12.20
C MET A 101 4.39 -3.06 -10.97
N PHE A 102 3.08 -3.01 -11.13
CA PHE A 102 2.17 -3.10 -10.00
C PHE A 102 1.22 -4.27 -10.22
N LEU A 103 0.91 -4.96 -9.12
CA LEU A 103 -0.11 -5.99 -8.99
C LEU A 103 -0.99 -5.57 -7.83
N SER A 104 -2.30 -5.51 -8.03
CA SER A 104 -3.27 -5.10 -7.01
C SER A 104 -4.38 -6.13 -6.94
N MET A 105 -4.71 -6.56 -5.73
CA MET A 105 -5.82 -7.44 -5.39
C MET A 105 -6.74 -6.70 -4.43
N GLN A 106 -8.01 -6.67 -4.76
CA GLN A 106 -9.06 -6.11 -3.92
C GLN A 106 -10.11 -7.18 -3.72
N TRP A 107 -10.34 -7.54 -2.46
CA TRP A 107 -11.34 -8.51 -2.06
C TRP A 107 -12.25 -7.88 -1.02
N HIS A 108 -13.55 -7.92 -1.28
CA HIS A 108 -14.57 -7.35 -0.41
C HIS A 108 -15.66 -8.38 -0.18
N LEU A 109 -15.95 -8.68 1.09
CA LEU A 109 -16.97 -9.61 1.50
C LEU A 109 -17.85 -8.94 2.54
N TYR A 110 -19.13 -8.77 2.22
CA TYR A 110 -20.12 -8.18 3.12
C TYR A 110 -21.34 -9.09 3.22
N SER A 111 -21.82 -9.33 4.44
CA SER A 111 -22.93 -10.24 4.70
C SER A 111 -24.09 -9.53 5.41
N PHE A 112 -25.21 -9.34 4.69
CA PHE A 112 -26.46 -8.78 5.24
C PHE A 112 -27.28 -9.75 6.12
N ALA A 113 -26.65 -10.76 6.70
CA ALA A 113 -27.33 -11.71 7.58
C ALA A 113 -27.66 -11.06 8.93
N SER A 114 -28.26 -11.82 9.86
CA SER A 114 -28.57 -11.35 11.23
C SER A 114 -27.36 -10.94 12.08
N ARG A 115 -26.16 -10.95 11.50
CA ARG A 115 -24.93 -10.50 12.10
C ARG A 115 -24.11 -9.85 10.98
N ASP A 116 -24.09 -8.52 10.98
CA ASP A 116 -23.47 -7.77 9.89
C ASP A 116 -21.94 -7.91 10.00
N MET A 117 -21.32 -8.40 8.93
CA MET A 117 -19.87 -8.59 8.86
C MET A 117 -19.40 -8.07 7.52
N ASP A 118 -18.42 -7.17 7.59
CA ASP A 118 -17.78 -6.54 6.45
C ASP A 118 -16.27 -6.78 6.54
N ILE A 119 -15.72 -7.39 5.50
CA ILE A 119 -14.31 -7.71 5.35
C ILE A 119 -13.82 -7.11 4.05
N SER A 120 -12.83 -6.23 4.13
CA SER A 120 -12.14 -5.68 2.98
C SER A 120 -10.65 -5.98 3.09
N VAL A 121 -10.09 -6.60 2.07
CA VAL A 121 -8.66 -6.85 1.94
C VAL A 121 -8.17 -6.23 0.64
N VAL A 122 -7.21 -5.33 0.76
CA VAL A 122 -6.51 -4.74 -0.37
C VAL A 122 -5.04 -5.10 -0.23
N GLY A 123 -4.51 -5.83 -1.21
CA GLY A 123 -3.10 -6.17 -1.27
C GLY A 123 -2.49 -5.65 -2.56
N ASN A 124 -1.36 -4.98 -2.48
CA ASN A 124 -0.59 -4.55 -3.63
C ASN A 124 0.85 -5.07 -3.55
N ALA A 125 1.44 -5.34 -4.71
CA ALA A 125 2.83 -5.71 -4.86
C ALA A 125 3.44 -4.96 -6.04
N TYR A 126 4.66 -4.48 -5.86
CA TYR A 126 5.40 -3.68 -6.81
C TYR A 126 6.80 -4.29 -7.00
N PRO A 127 6.95 -5.30 -7.87
CA PRO A 127 8.27 -5.80 -8.22
C PRO A 127 8.96 -4.78 -9.15
N SER A 128 10.23 -4.51 -8.87
CA SER A 128 11.04 -3.61 -9.67
C SER A 128 11.44 -4.25 -11.01
N LEU A 129 11.43 -3.45 -12.07
CA LEU A 129 11.87 -3.80 -13.42
C LEU A 129 13.25 -3.23 -13.74
N SER A 130 13.64 -2.14 -13.09
CA SER A 130 14.95 -1.52 -13.25
C SER A 130 16.00 -2.17 -12.34
N GLU A 131 15.62 -2.55 -11.13
CA GLU A 131 16.52 -3.13 -10.13
C GLU A 131 16.11 -4.56 -9.80
N TRP A 132 16.94 -5.52 -10.17
CA TRP A 132 16.63 -6.92 -9.96
C TRP A 132 16.76 -7.30 -8.49
N GLY A 133 15.68 -7.90 -7.96
CA GLY A 133 15.63 -8.36 -6.57
C GLY A 133 14.88 -7.42 -5.64
N ASP A 134 14.47 -6.24 -6.11
CA ASP A 134 13.63 -5.34 -5.33
C ASP A 134 12.13 -5.64 -5.53
N LEU A 135 11.43 -5.79 -4.42
CA LEU A 135 10.03 -6.07 -4.28
C LEU A 135 9.48 -5.25 -3.11
N ARG A 136 8.46 -4.46 -3.44
CA ARG A 136 7.66 -3.76 -2.44
C ARG A 136 6.25 -4.33 -2.40
N GLY A 137 5.59 -4.22 -1.27
CA GLY A 137 4.20 -4.62 -1.12
C GLY A 137 3.50 -3.87 0.00
N ASP A 138 2.19 -3.78 -0.12
CA ASP A 138 1.34 -3.27 0.95
C ASP A 138 0.09 -4.16 1.09
N LEU A 139 -0.36 -4.34 2.33
CA LEU A 139 -1.55 -5.10 2.67
C LEU A 139 -2.36 -4.29 3.66
N ASN A 140 -3.63 -4.06 3.33
CA ASN A 140 -4.60 -3.43 4.20
C ASN A 140 -5.78 -4.39 4.40
N LEU A 141 -6.02 -4.76 5.65
CA LEU A 141 -7.15 -5.56 6.09
C LEU A 141 -8.06 -4.70 6.96
N MET A 142 -9.32 -4.61 6.58
CA MET A 142 -10.38 -4.01 7.38
C MET A 142 -11.43 -5.07 7.67
N LEU A 143 -11.70 -5.28 8.96
CA LEU A 143 -12.76 -6.15 9.45
C LEU A 143 -13.70 -5.28 10.30
N SER A 144 -14.98 -5.31 9.99
CA SER A 144 -16.04 -4.74 10.81
C SER A 144 -17.04 -5.84 11.14
N TRP A 145 -17.24 -6.12 12.42
CA TRP A 145 -18.10 -7.20 12.86
C TRP A 145 -19.06 -6.75 13.95
N GLU A 146 -20.36 -6.89 13.69
CA GLU A 146 -21.41 -6.79 14.70
C GLU A 146 -21.37 -8.00 15.66
N LEU A 147 -21.03 -7.77 16.93
CA LEU A 147 -21.00 -8.84 17.95
C LEU A 147 -22.36 -9.02 18.64
N PHE A 148 -23.02 -7.89 18.93
CA PHE A 148 -24.36 -7.80 19.48
C PHE A 148 -25.13 -6.69 18.74
N PRO A 149 -26.48 -6.68 18.77
CA PRO A 149 -27.24 -5.59 18.19
C PRO A 149 -26.73 -4.25 18.69
N SER A 150 -26.44 -3.35 17.76
CA SER A 150 -25.88 -2.01 18.05
C SER A 150 -24.47 -2.00 18.64
N PHE A 151 -23.69 -3.09 18.54
CA PHE A 151 -22.30 -3.16 18.98
C PHE A 151 -21.39 -3.73 17.87
N TYR A 152 -20.47 -2.89 17.40
CA TYR A 152 -19.55 -3.19 16.31
C TYR A 152 -18.12 -3.18 16.81
N TRP A 153 -17.37 -4.21 16.47
CA TRP A 153 -15.94 -4.29 16.66
C TRP A 153 -15.25 -4.15 15.30
N SER A 154 -14.34 -3.18 15.19
CA SER A 154 -13.60 -2.90 13.98
C SER A 154 -12.11 -3.15 14.17
N ILE A 155 -11.49 -3.86 13.24
CA ILE A 155 -10.04 -4.06 13.16
C ILE A 155 -9.56 -3.50 11.82
N ASN A 156 -8.54 -2.66 11.87
CA ASN A 156 -7.79 -2.23 10.70
C ASN A 156 -6.33 -2.64 10.91
N ALA A 157 -5.82 -3.52 10.04
CA ALA A 157 -4.43 -3.95 10.06
C ALA A 157 -3.79 -3.57 8.72
N ARG A 158 -2.77 -2.71 8.78
CA ARG A 158 -1.95 -2.32 7.64
C ARG A 158 -0.55 -2.90 7.80
N SER A 159 0.00 -3.43 6.73
CA SER A 159 1.39 -3.88 6.66
C SER A 159 2.01 -3.39 5.37
N GLU A 160 3.24 -2.92 5.44
CA GLU A 160 4.06 -2.47 4.32
C GLU A 160 5.35 -3.28 4.34
N PHE A 161 5.80 -3.69 3.17
CA PHE A 161 7.02 -4.47 2.97
C PHE A 161 7.86 -3.81 1.88
N ASP A 162 9.14 -3.61 2.12
CA ASP A 162 10.07 -3.04 1.13
C ASP A 162 11.44 -3.74 1.25
N SER A 163 11.83 -4.49 0.22
CA SER A 163 13.10 -5.25 0.24
C SER A 163 14.34 -4.38 -0.01
N SER A 164 14.19 -3.16 -0.52
CA SER A 164 15.29 -2.23 -0.75
C SER A 164 15.98 -1.79 0.56
N ALA A 165 15.35 -2.04 1.71
CA ALA A 165 15.94 -1.88 3.04
C ALA A 165 17.08 -2.89 3.32
N GLU A 166 17.02 -4.13 2.79
CA GLU A 166 18.06 -5.14 2.99
C GLU A 166 19.37 -4.77 2.27
N GLN A 167 19.29 -4.11 1.10
CA GLN A 167 20.46 -3.61 0.35
C GLN A 167 21.15 -2.41 1.01
N ARG A 168 20.47 -1.74 1.96
CA ARG A 168 21.02 -0.61 2.75
C ARG A 168 21.72 -1.05 4.04
N GLY A 169 21.89 -2.35 4.26
CA GLY A 169 22.59 -2.88 5.44
C GLY A 169 21.72 -2.95 6.71
N GLN A 170 20.40 -2.79 6.57
CA GLN A 170 19.45 -2.93 7.68
C GLN A 170 19.13 -4.40 7.99
N LEU A 171 18.77 -4.69 9.24
CA LEU A 171 18.39 -6.04 9.67
C LEU A 171 17.08 -6.45 8.99
N LYS A 172 16.91 -7.75 8.69
CA LYS A 172 15.68 -8.29 8.04
C LYS A 172 14.36 -7.90 8.71
N ILE A 173 14.39 -7.51 9.98
CA ILE A 173 13.23 -7.11 10.78
C ILE A 173 12.70 -5.72 10.38
N ASP A 174 13.56 -4.82 9.86
CA ASP A 174 13.20 -3.44 9.48
C ASP A 174 12.62 -3.34 8.05
N THR A 175 12.55 -4.45 7.32
CA THR A 175 11.98 -4.50 5.95
C THR A 175 10.45 -4.52 5.94
N THR A 176 9.81 -4.66 7.11
CA THR A 176 8.36 -4.81 7.24
C THR A 176 7.81 -3.93 8.36
N ASP A 177 7.03 -2.93 7.99
CA ASP A 177 6.29 -2.08 8.92
C ASP A 177 4.84 -2.57 9.05
N TYR A 178 4.28 -2.52 10.25
CA TYR A 178 2.86 -2.85 10.45
C TYR A 178 2.20 -1.93 11.48
N THR A 179 0.92 -1.66 11.25
CA THR A 179 0.07 -0.88 12.15
C THR A 179 -1.24 -1.61 12.33
N ILE A 180 -1.61 -1.91 13.57
CA ILE A 180 -2.88 -2.54 13.90
C ILE A 180 -3.68 -1.57 14.78
N THR A 181 -4.86 -1.19 14.29
CA THR A 181 -5.83 -0.38 15.01
C THR A 181 -7.08 -1.20 15.27
N THR A 182 -7.58 -1.18 16.49
CA THR A 182 -8.84 -1.80 16.87
C THR A 182 -9.76 -0.75 17.49
N GLY A 183 -11.05 -0.86 17.23
CA GLY A 183 -12.05 0.10 17.67
C GLY A 183 -13.37 -0.59 18.01
N ILE A 184 -14.13 0.04 18.90
CA ILE A 184 -15.47 -0.40 19.27
C ILE A 184 -16.41 0.77 18.99
N THR A 185 -17.52 0.49 18.30
CA THR A 185 -18.59 1.45 18.03
C THR A 185 -19.89 0.89 18.56
N TRP A 186 -20.68 1.70 19.26
CA TRP A 186 -22.03 1.32 19.66
C TRP A 186 -23.03 2.43 19.38
N SER A 187 -24.27 2.06 19.11
CA SER A 187 -25.39 3.00 18.97
C SER A 187 -26.41 2.81 20.11
N TYR A 188 -26.98 3.91 20.59
CA TYR A 188 -28.06 3.94 21.58
C TYR A 188 -29.39 4.32 20.92
#